data_AF-A0A7V5HZH6-F1
#
_entry.id   AF-A0A7V5HZH6-F1
#
_cell.length_a   1.000
_cell.length_b   1.000
_cell.length_c   1.000
_cell.angle_alpha   90.00
_cell.angle_beta   90.00
_cell.angle_gamma   90.00
#
_symmetry.space_group_name_H-M   'P 1'
#
loop_
_entity.id
_entity.type
_entity.pdbx_description
1 polymer ?
#
loop_
_entity_poly.entity_id
_entity_poly.type
_entity_poly.pdbx_seq_one_letter_code
_entity_poly.pdbx_strand_id
1 'polypeptide(L)'
;MVSHLSLIGVLALVLTLFFLALKREKKIKELFAYYKALFENQAQAVVIEEEDMTISLVNRKFEELSGYSKEEIEGKMKSLDFHPPGEREKILTYHTKRLRKIPPSPPQVYEVEFINKKGEVRYLQVYASIIPETKKVVAVLNDITEAKKAQEELKRARDYLNKFIMYANSPIMVTDGEGRIILVNKAFEDIFGWKSDKVIGKNGWMFLP
;
A
#
# COMPACT_ATOMS: atom_id res chain seq x y z
N MET A 1 56.51 -10.35 -46.01
CA MET A 1 56.38 -10.74 -44.59
C MET A 1 55.49 -9.80 -43.75
N VAL A 2 55.07 -8.63 -44.25
CA VAL A 2 54.26 -7.65 -43.48
C VAL A 2 52.75 -7.93 -43.57
N SER A 3 52.28 -8.77 -44.49
CA SER A 3 50.85 -9.06 -44.73
C SER A 3 50.20 -10.08 -43.77
N HIS A 4 50.98 -10.92 -43.08
CA HIS A 4 50.44 -11.96 -42.20
C HIS A 4 50.21 -11.48 -40.75
N LEU A 5 50.99 -10.50 -40.27
CA LEU A 5 50.81 -9.94 -38.93
C LEU A 5 49.54 -9.09 -38.79
N SER A 6 49.09 -8.44 -39.88
CA SER A 6 47.84 -7.66 -39.87
C SER A 6 46.61 -8.57 -39.75
N LEU A 7 46.61 -9.74 -40.40
CA LEU A 7 45.49 -10.67 -40.37
C LEU A 7 45.31 -11.32 -38.98
N ILE A 8 46.41 -11.65 -38.30
CA ILE A 8 46.37 -12.20 -36.93
C ILE A 8 45.85 -11.14 -35.94
N GLY A 9 46.28 -9.88 -36.08
CA GLY A 9 45.78 -8.78 -35.25
C GLY A 9 44.28 -8.51 -35.44
N VAL A 10 43.80 -8.54 -36.68
CA VAL A 10 42.37 -8.40 -36.98
C VAL A 10 41.57 -9.59 -36.42
N LEU A 11 42.06 -10.82 -36.58
CA LEU A 11 41.40 -12.01 -36.04
C LEU A 11 41.35 -11.99 -34.51
N ALA A 12 42.44 -11.58 -33.84
CA ALA A 12 42.48 -11.43 -32.39
C ALA A 12 41.48 -10.36 -31.89
N LEU A 13 41.36 -9.23 -32.59
CA LEU A 13 40.38 -8.18 -32.26
C LEU A 13 38.95 -8.69 -32.45
N VAL A 14 38.65 -9.37 -33.55
CA VAL A 14 37.32 -9.95 -33.83
C VAL A 14 36.95 -10.97 -32.77
N LEU A 15 37.86 -11.88 -32.42
CA LEU A 15 37.63 -12.86 -31.35
C LEU A 15 37.41 -12.17 -29.99
N THR A 16 38.18 -11.13 -29.67
CA THR A 16 38.02 -10.37 -28.42
C THR A 16 36.65 -9.70 -28.35
N LEU A 17 36.22 -9.04 -29.43
CA LEU A 17 34.89 -8.43 -29.52
C LEU A 17 33.77 -9.47 -29.41
N PHE A 18 33.94 -10.64 -30.05
CA PHE A 18 33.00 -11.75 -29.96
C PHE A 18 32.87 -12.29 -28.52
N PHE A 19 34.00 -12.53 -27.83
CA PHE A 19 33.98 -12.95 -26.43
C PHE A 19 33.36 -11.90 -25.51
N LEU A 20 33.62 -10.61 -25.74
CA LEU A 20 32.98 -9.52 -24.99
C LEU A 20 31.46 -9.48 -25.21
N ALA A 21 31.01 -9.67 -26.45
CA ALA A 21 29.58 -9.73 -26.78
C ALA A 21 28.89 -10.92 -26.07
N LEU A 22 29.48 -12.12 -26.11
CA LEU A 22 28.97 -13.29 -25.41
C LEU A 22 28.91 -13.08 -23.89
N LYS A 23 29.95 -12.47 -23.30
CA LYS A 23 29.99 -12.17 -21.87
C LYS A 23 28.90 -11.16 -21.47
N ARG A 24 28.66 -10.16 -22.32
CA ARG A 24 27.59 -9.17 -22.13
C ARG A 24 26.21 -9.81 -22.24
N GLU A 25 25.98 -10.65 -23.25
CA GLU A 25 24.72 -11.36 -23.43
C GLU A 25 24.42 -12.27 -22.23
N LYS A 26 25.42 -13.02 -21.76
CA LYS A 26 25.28 -13.86 -20.57
C LYS A 26 24.91 -13.03 -19.33
N LYS A 27 25.61 -11.92 -19.10
CA LYS A 27 25.34 -11.03 -17.96
C LYS A 27 23.96 -10.39 -18.04
N ILE A 28 23.49 -10.04 -19.24
CA ILE A 28 22.13 -9.53 -19.45
C ILE A 28 21.09 -10.61 -19.14
N LYS A 29 21.30 -11.85 -19.61
CA LYS A 29 20.40 -12.98 -19.30
C LYS A 29 20.32 -13.26 -17.80
N GLU A 30 21.47 -13.29 -17.12
CA GLU A 30 21.53 -13.47 -15.66
C GLU A 30 20.81 -12.33 -14.93
N LEU A 31 21.11 -11.08 -15.28
CA LEU A 31 20.47 -9.91 -14.66
C LEU A 31 18.96 -9.88 -14.90
N PHE A 32 18.52 -10.25 -16.11
CA PHE A 32 17.11 -10.36 -16.45
C PHE A 32 16.41 -11.45 -15.63
N ALA A 33 17.06 -12.61 -15.44
CA ALA A 33 16.52 -13.67 -14.59
C ALA A 33 16.40 -13.21 -13.12
N TYR A 34 17.41 -12.52 -12.58
CA TYR A 34 17.34 -11.93 -11.25
C TYR A 34 16.23 -10.89 -11.12
N TYR A 35 16.13 -9.95 -12.06
CA TYR A 35 15.07 -8.95 -12.10
C TYR A 35 13.69 -9.60 -12.11
N LYS A 36 13.47 -10.59 -12.98
CA LYS A 36 12.20 -11.31 -13.07
C LYS A 36 11.89 -12.02 -11.75
N ALA A 37 12.86 -12.69 -11.15
CA ALA A 37 12.66 -13.37 -9.87
C ALA A 37 12.31 -12.38 -8.75
N LEU A 38 12.98 -11.22 -8.68
CA LEU A 38 12.69 -10.17 -7.69
C LEU A 38 11.31 -9.56 -7.91
N PHE A 39 10.91 -9.32 -9.16
CA PHE A 39 9.61 -8.75 -9.48
C PHE A 39 8.46 -9.72 -9.14
N GLU A 40 8.61 -10.99 -9.53
CA GLU A 40 7.57 -12.02 -9.38
C GLU A 40 7.43 -12.55 -7.94
N ASN A 41 8.52 -12.64 -7.18
CA ASN A 41 8.51 -13.21 -5.83
C ASN A 41 8.39 -12.14 -4.72
N GLN A 42 8.02 -10.90 -5.07
CA GLN A 42 7.71 -9.89 -4.07
C GLN A 42 6.42 -10.22 -3.32
N ALA A 43 6.36 -9.88 -2.02
CA ALA A 43 5.17 -10.10 -1.19
C ALA A 43 4.03 -9.11 -1.50
N GLN A 44 4.36 -7.95 -2.07
CA GLN A 44 3.43 -6.89 -2.41
C GLN A 44 3.06 -6.94 -3.90
N ALA A 45 1.86 -6.47 -4.23
CA ALA A 45 1.44 -6.31 -5.60
C ALA A 45 2.22 -5.15 -6.24
N VAL A 46 2.76 -5.38 -7.43
CA VAL A 46 3.54 -4.38 -8.17
C VAL A 46 3.00 -4.29 -9.58
N VAL A 47 2.83 -3.05 -10.04
CA VAL A 47 2.41 -2.73 -11.40
C VAL A 47 3.36 -1.69 -12.00
N ILE A 48 3.70 -1.85 -13.28
CA ILE A 48 4.40 -0.84 -14.07
C ILE A 48 3.46 -0.37 -15.16
N GLU A 49 3.17 0.92 -15.18
CA GLU A 49 2.25 1.56 -16.11
C GLU A 49 2.97 2.55 -17.03
N GLU A 50 2.43 2.71 -18.23
CA GLU A 50 2.89 3.63 -19.26
C GLU A 50 2.46 5.08 -18.97
N GLU A 51 2.91 6.03 -19.80
CA GLU A 51 2.55 7.45 -19.70
C GLU A 51 1.03 7.66 -19.71
N ASP A 52 0.29 6.84 -20.47
CA ASP A 52 -1.17 6.89 -20.59
C ASP A 52 -1.92 5.98 -19.60
N MET A 53 -1.20 5.46 -18.59
CA MET A 53 -1.68 4.53 -17.54
C MET A 53 -2.03 3.13 -18.03
N THR A 54 -1.70 2.77 -19.28
CA THR A 54 -1.77 1.37 -19.72
C THR A 54 -0.82 0.53 -18.90
N ILE A 55 -1.30 -0.59 -18.37
CA ILE A 55 -0.47 -1.47 -17.55
C ILE A 55 0.46 -2.26 -18.46
N SER A 56 1.76 -2.12 -18.27
CA SER A 56 2.79 -2.78 -19.07
C SER A 56 3.29 -4.08 -18.46
N LEU A 57 3.38 -4.14 -17.13
CA LEU A 57 3.84 -5.31 -16.38
C LEU A 57 3.14 -5.41 -15.03
N VAL A 58 2.79 -6.62 -14.62
CA VAL A 58 2.27 -6.93 -13.28
C VAL A 58 2.97 -8.16 -12.71
N ASN A 59 3.17 -8.19 -11.40
CA ASN A 59 3.66 -9.39 -10.75
C ASN A 59 2.50 -10.31 -10.34
N ARG A 60 2.84 -11.56 -9.99
CA ARG A 60 1.87 -12.54 -9.47
C ARG A 60 0.97 -12.00 -8.34
N LYS A 61 1.50 -11.17 -7.43
CA LYS A 61 0.71 -10.61 -6.33
C LYS A 61 -0.37 -9.65 -6.82
N PHE A 62 -0.13 -8.93 -7.89
CA PHE A 62 -1.16 -8.10 -8.52
C PHE A 62 -2.24 -8.95 -9.19
N GLU A 63 -1.90 -10.08 -9.83
CA GLU A 63 -2.91 -11.02 -10.34
C GLU A 63 -3.81 -11.55 -9.20
N GLU A 64 -3.20 -11.95 -8.07
CA GLU A 64 -3.92 -12.40 -6.88
C GLU A 64 -4.84 -11.31 -6.29
N LEU A 65 -4.35 -10.06 -6.23
CA LEU A 65 -5.11 -8.91 -5.72
C LEU A 65 -6.27 -8.50 -6.65
N SER A 66 -6.00 -8.43 -7.95
CA SER A 66 -6.94 -7.96 -8.96
C SER A 66 -7.94 -9.04 -9.39
N GLY A 67 -7.55 -10.31 -9.32
CA GLY A 67 -8.31 -11.43 -9.84
C GLY A 67 -8.28 -11.58 -11.36
N TYR A 68 -7.47 -10.78 -12.06
CA TYR A 68 -7.24 -10.90 -13.51
C TYR A 68 -5.88 -11.53 -13.76
N SER A 69 -5.75 -12.30 -14.84
CA SER A 69 -4.44 -12.79 -15.26
C SER A 69 -3.64 -11.69 -15.94
N LYS A 70 -2.31 -11.79 -15.93
CA LYS A 70 -1.43 -10.85 -16.63
C LYS A 70 -1.77 -10.74 -18.12
N GLU A 71 -2.23 -11.82 -18.77
CA GLU A 71 -2.63 -11.79 -20.18
C GLU A 71 -3.91 -10.99 -20.41
N GLU A 72 -4.79 -10.87 -19.40
CA GLU A 72 -5.96 -10.00 -19.43
C GLU A 72 -5.58 -8.54 -19.18
N ILE A 73 -4.54 -8.30 -18.37
CA ILE A 73 -4.15 -6.96 -17.89
C ILE A 73 -3.15 -6.28 -18.83
N GLU A 74 -1.99 -6.91 -19.06
CA GLU A 74 -0.82 -6.29 -19.68
C GLU A 74 -1.11 -5.86 -21.13
N GLY A 75 -0.90 -4.57 -21.42
CA GLY A 75 -1.15 -3.93 -22.70
C GLY A 75 -2.62 -3.71 -23.05
N LYS A 76 -3.57 -4.11 -22.19
CA LYS A 76 -5.02 -4.10 -22.48
C LYS A 76 -5.82 -3.25 -21.51
N MET A 77 -5.44 -3.23 -20.24
CA MET A 77 -6.14 -2.50 -19.19
C MET A 77 -5.32 -1.29 -18.73
N LYS A 78 -6.01 -0.30 -18.17
CA LYS A 78 -5.39 0.85 -17.52
C LYS A 78 -5.51 0.73 -16.02
N SER A 79 -4.55 1.27 -15.26
CA SER A 79 -4.62 1.25 -13.80
C SER A 79 -5.91 1.89 -13.25
N LEU A 80 -6.45 2.91 -13.95
CA LEU A 80 -7.72 3.56 -13.60
C LEU A 80 -8.93 2.61 -13.63
N ASP A 81 -8.87 1.51 -14.39
CA ASP A 81 -9.99 0.57 -14.50
C ASP A 81 -10.25 -0.16 -13.18
N PHE A 82 -9.23 -0.24 -12.33
CA PHE A 82 -9.29 -0.88 -11.01
C PHE A 82 -9.69 0.09 -9.89
N HIS A 83 -10.10 1.32 -10.21
CA HIS A 83 -10.50 2.31 -9.21
C HIS A 83 -11.97 2.74 -9.39
N PRO A 84 -12.71 3.00 -8.30
CA PRO A 84 -14.05 3.56 -8.37
C PRO A 84 -14.06 4.91 -9.12
N PRO A 85 -15.14 5.27 -9.84
CA PRO A 85 -15.21 6.52 -10.59
C PRO A 85 -14.84 7.78 -9.79
N GLY A 86 -15.21 7.83 -8.51
CA GLY A 86 -14.94 8.97 -7.61
C GLY A 86 -13.45 9.21 -7.31
N GLU A 87 -12.58 8.22 -7.49
CA GLU A 87 -11.14 8.38 -7.23
C GLU A 87 -10.31 8.65 -8.49
N ARG A 88 -10.86 8.36 -9.67
CA ARG A 88 -10.11 8.36 -10.94
C ARG A 88 -9.48 9.71 -11.26
N GLU A 89 -10.20 10.81 -11.01
CA GLU A 89 -9.70 12.17 -11.29
C GLU A 89 -8.48 12.52 -10.44
N LYS A 90 -8.52 12.20 -9.15
CA LYS A 90 -7.40 12.39 -8.21
C LYS A 90 -6.18 11.60 -8.66
N ILE A 91 -6.36 10.33 -8.99
CA ILE A 91 -5.28 9.43 -9.41
C ILE A 91 -4.67 9.91 -10.73
N LEU A 92 -5.50 10.27 -11.71
CA LEU A 92 -5.05 10.84 -12.98
C LEU A 92 -4.26 12.14 -12.79
N THR A 93 -4.70 12.99 -11.86
CA THR A 93 -4.00 14.23 -11.50
C THR A 93 -2.63 13.92 -10.91
N TYR A 94 -2.54 12.95 -9.99
CA TYR A 94 -1.27 12.55 -9.39
C TYR A 94 -0.32 11.97 -10.44
N HIS A 95 -0.80 11.07 -11.29
CA HIS A 95 -0.03 10.49 -12.38
C HIS A 95 0.55 11.56 -13.31
N THR A 96 -0.32 12.46 -13.78
CA THR A 96 0.05 13.55 -14.71
C THR A 96 1.07 14.50 -14.08
N LYS A 97 0.82 14.96 -12.85
CA LYS A 97 1.75 15.86 -12.15
C LYS A 97 3.10 15.21 -11.91
N ARG A 98 3.11 13.91 -11.58
CA ARG A 98 4.34 13.16 -11.38
C ARG A 98 5.16 13.11 -12.67
N LEU A 99 4.60 12.61 -13.75
CA LEU A 99 5.28 12.48 -15.05
C LEU A 99 5.81 13.81 -15.57
N ARG A 100 5.02 14.88 -15.44
CA ARG A 100 5.38 16.23 -15.91
C ARG A 100 6.21 17.03 -14.89
N LYS A 101 6.51 16.45 -13.71
CA LYS A 101 7.23 17.10 -12.61
C LYS A 101 6.63 18.47 -12.22
N ILE A 102 5.30 18.56 -12.19
CA ILE A 102 4.55 19.80 -11.91
C ILE A 102 4.44 20.00 -10.39
N PRO A 103 4.88 21.15 -9.84
CA PRO A 103 4.70 21.47 -8.43
C PRO A 103 3.27 21.94 -8.09
N PRO A 104 2.77 21.70 -6.85
CA PRO A 104 3.39 20.84 -5.85
C PRO A 104 3.36 19.38 -6.31
N SER A 105 4.48 18.68 -6.09
CA SER A 105 4.60 17.26 -6.43
C SER A 105 3.55 16.45 -5.68
N PRO A 106 2.95 15.43 -6.32
CA PRO A 106 2.04 14.53 -5.63
C PRO A 106 2.78 13.73 -4.56
N PRO A 107 2.08 13.27 -3.51
CA PRO A 107 2.68 12.40 -2.51
C PRO A 107 3.22 11.12 -3.18
N GLN A 108 4.34 10.61 -2.67
CA GLN A 108 4.85 9.31 -3.11
C GLN A 108 3.99 8.17 -2.58
N VAL A 109 3.45 8.32 -1.37
CA VAL A 109 2.57 7.35 -0.71
C VAL A 109 1.20 7.96 -0.49
N TYR A 110 0.14 7.28 -0.92
CA TYR A 110 -1.24 7.70 -0.71
C TYR A 110 -2.19 6.51 -0.69
N GLU A 111 -3.35 6.69 -0.07
CA GLU A 111 -4.38 5.67 -0.04
C GLU A 111 -5.41 5.86 -1.16
N VAL A 112 -5.90 4.73 -1.68
CA VAL A 112 -6.93 4.62 -2.71
C VAL A 112 -7.85 3.44 -2.43
N GLU A 113 -9.03 3.49 -3.02
CA GLU A 113 -9.93 2.36 -3.16
C GLU A 113 -9.65 1.62 -4.47
N PHE A 114 -9.64 0.30 -4.39
CA PHE A 114 -9.38 -0.61 -5.50
C PHE A 114 -10.55 -1.57 -5.66
N ILE A 115 -10.94 -1.85 -6.90
CA ILE A 115 -12.03 -2.77 -7.24
C ILE A 115 -11.42 -3.94 -8.03
N ASN A 116 -11.57 -5.15 -7.49
CA ASN A 116 -11.10 -6.36 -8.17
C ASN A 116 -12.14 -6.90 -9.18
N LYS A 117 -11.80 -7.99 -9.89
CA LYS A 117 -12.68 -8.65 -10.89
C LYS A 117 -14.04 -9.06 -10.34
N LYS A 118 -14.16 -9.29 -9.04
CA LYS A 118 -15.40 -9.68 -8.36
C LYS A 118 -16.24 -8.47 -7.91
N GLY A 119 -15.75 -7.25 -8.11
CA GLY A 119 -16.40 -6.03 -7.63
C GLY A 119 -16.16 -5.73 -6.15
N GLU A 120 -15.26 -6.48 -5.48
CA GLU A 120 -14.94 -6.22 -4.08
C GLU A 120 -14.06 -4.97 -3.97
N VAL A 121 -14.45 -4.07 -3.06
CA VAL A 121 -13.63 -2.90 -2.71
C VAL A 121 -12.55 -3.30 -1.72
N ARG A 122 -11.31 -2.94 -2.06
CA ARG A 122 -10.10 -3.08 -1.26
C ARG A 122 -9.52 -1.70 -1.00
N TYR A 123 -8.90 -1.52 0.16
CA TYR A 123 -8.17 -0.30 0.49
C TYR A 123 -6.69 -0.54 0.29
N LEU A 124 -6.07 0.24 -0.57
CA LEU A 124 -4.65 0.11 -0.88
C LEU A 124 -3.90 1.35 -0.41
N GLN A 125 -2.73 1.12 0.19
CA GLN A 125 -1.69 2.13 0.29
C GLN A 125 -0.75 1.96 -0.90
N VAL A 126 -0.68 2.99 -1.73
CA VAL A 126 0.08 3.00 -2.98
C VAL A 126 1.34 3.81 -2.77
N TYR A 127 2.50 3.18 -2.92
CA TYR A 127 3.74 3.87 -3.21
C TYR A 127 3.91 3.94 -4.73
N ALA A 128 4.18 5.12 -5.29
CA ALA A 128 4.41 5.19 -6.72
C ALA A 128 5.47 6.23 -7.13
N SER A 129 6.27 5.87 -8.13
CA SER A 129 7.46 6.61 -8.56
C SER A 129 7.71 6.44 -10.05
N ILE A 130 8.43 7.39 -10.66
CA ILE A 130 8.85 7.29 -12.06
C ILE A 130 10.07 6.40 -12.13
N ILE A 131 10.09 5.47 -13.08
CA ILE A 131 11.30 4.69 -13.38
C ILE A 131 12.30 5.63 -14.09
N PRO A 132 13.51 5.87 -13.54
CA PRO A 132 14.49 6.79 -14.12
C PRO A 132 14.77 6.51 -15.60
N GLU A 133 15.02 7.56 -16.36
CA GLU A 133 15.32 7.49 -17.80
C GLU A 133 14.17 6.92 -18.66
N THR A 134 12.99 6.74 -18.08
CA THR A 134 11.77 6.33 -18.79
C THR A 134 10.62 7.31 -18.50
N LYS A 135 9.49 7.09 -19.17
CA LYS A 135 8.20 7.73 -18.85
C LYS A 135 7.21 6.79 -18.16
N LYS A 136 7.71 5.68 -17.60
CA LYS A 136 6.87 4.70 -16.91
C LYS A 136 6.80 5.00 -15.42
N VAL A 137 5.68 4.64 -14.83
CA VAL A 137 5.48 4.70 -13.37
C VAL A 137 5.49 3.28 -12.83
N VAL A 138 6.24 3.06 -11.76
CA VAL A 138 6.12 1.86 -10.93
C VAL A 138 5.26 2.19 -9.73
N ALA A 139 4.28 1.34 -9.46
CA ALA A 139 3.45 1.42 -8.27
C ALA A 139 3.52 0.10 -7.48
N VAL A 140 3.76 0.23 -6.18
CA VAL A 140 3.74 -0.85 -5.20
C VAL A 140 2.49 -0.67 -4.36
N LEU A 141 1.68 -1.72 -4.29
CA LEU A 141 0.36 -1.72 -3.69
C LEU A 141 0.36 -2.60 -2.45
N ASN A 142 0.11 -1.97 -1.31
CA ASN A 142 -0.05 -2.66 -0.04
C ASN A 142 -1.55 -2.72 0.32
N ASP A 143 -2.11 -3.92 0.38
CA ASP A 143 -3.50 -4.10 0.81
C ASP A 143 -3.62 -3.88 2.32
N ILE A 144 -4.33 -2.81 2.70
CA ILE A 144 -4.60 -2.42 4.09
C ILE A 144 -6.07 -2.67 4.47
N THR A 145 -6.81 -3.44 3.67
CA THR A 145 -8.24 -3.71 3.87
C THR A 145 -8.52 -4.33 5.22
N GLU A 146 -7.79 -5.39 5.58
CA GLU A 146 -8.00 -6.10 6.85
C GLU A 146 -7.62 -5.23 8.05
N ALA A 147 -6.55 -4.42 7.92
CA ALA A 147 -6.16 -3.47 8.95
C ALA A 147 -7.25 -2.40 9.17
N LYS A 148 -7.83 -1.86 8.09
CA LYS A 148 -8.94 -0.89 8.18
C LYS A 148 -10.21 -1.50 8.76
N LYS A 149 -10.59 -2.71 8.32
CA LYS A 149 -11.75 -3.42 8.88
C LYS A 149 -11.58 -3.66 10.39
N ALA A 150 -10.42 -4.16 10.81
CA ALA A 150 -10.14 -4.38 12.22
C ALA A 150 -10.20 -3.07 13.04
N GLN A 151 -9.66 -1.97 12.49
CA GLN A 151 -9.74 -0.66 13.12
C GLN A 151 -11.19 -0.16 13.25
N GLU A 152 -12.01 -0.36 12.21
CA GLU A 152 -13.43 0.00 12.23
C GLU A 152 -14.22 -0.84 13.22
N GLU A 153 -14.00 -2.16 13.25
CA GLU A 153 -14.65 -3.07 14.18
C GLU A 153 -14.29 -2.71 15.63
N LEU A 154 -13.01 -2.44 15.91
CA LEU A 154 -12.57 -1.98 17.23
C LEU A 154 -13.23 -0.66 17.61
N LYS A 155 -13.33 0.29 16.68
CA LYS A 155 -14.00 1.57 16.90
C LYS A 155 -15.50 1.36 17.20
N ARG A 156 -16.19 0.54 16.40
CA ARG A 156 -17.61 0.22 16.60
C ARG A 156 -17.85 -0.47 17.95
N ALA A 157 -17.00 -1.42 18.32
CA ALA A 157 -17.08 -2.11 19.61
C ALA A 157 -16.86 -1.14 20.78
N ARG A 158 -15.86 -0.25 20.68
CA ARG A 158 -15.60 0.79 21.69
C ARG A 158 -16.78 1.76 21.82
N ASP A 159 -17.33 2.22 20.70
CA ASP A 159 -18.47 3.14 20.69
C ASP A 159 -19.73 2.48 21.26
N TYR A 160 -19.94 1.19 20.95
CA TYR A 160 -21.03 0.40 21.51
C TYR A 160 -20.89 0.21 23.02
N LEU A 161 -19.71 -0.18 23.50
CA LEU A 161 -19.43 -0.35 24.93
C LEU A 161 -19.60 0.98 25.68
N ASN A 162 -19.09 2.08 25.13
CA ASN A 162 -19.25 3.41 25.72
C ASN A 162 -20.73 3.78 25.85
N LYS A 163 -21.54 3.56 24.81
CA LYS A 163 -22.99 3.81 24.88
C LYS A 163 -23.66 2.92 25.91
N PHE A 164 -23.33 1.63 25.92
CA PHE A 164 -23.89 0.68 26.88
C PHE A 164 -23.62 1.12 28.32
N ILE A 165 -22.37 1.47 28.64
CA ILE A 165 -22.01 1.93 29.98
C ILE A 165 -22.70 3.25 30.32
N MET A 166 -22.61 4.26 29.44
CA MET A 166 -23.11 5.61 29.71
C MET A 166 -24.62 5.67 29.92
N TYR A 167 -25.38 4.83 29.22
CA TYR A 167 -26.85 4.80 29.27
C TYR A 167 -27.42 3.60 30.04
N ALA A 168 -26.59 2.79 30.70
CA ALA A 168 -27.10 1.77 31.60
C ALA A 168 -27.87 2.42 32.77
N ASN A 169 -29.03 1.85 33.12
CA ASN A 169 -29.86 2.35 34.21
C ASN A 169 -29.31 2.05 35.62
N SER A 170 -28.26 1.23 35.71
CA SER A 170 -27.55 0.96 36.98
C SER A 170 -26.33 1.88 37.10
N PRO A 171 -26.00 2.40 38.30
CA PRO A 171 -24.72 3.03 38.54
C PRO A 171 -23.56 2.10 38.15
N ILE A 172 -22.65 2.63 37.33
CA ILE A 172 -21.42 1.96 36.97
C ILE A 172 -20.27 2.91 37.32
N MET A 173 -19.33 2.40 38.11
CA MET A 173 -18.04 3.03 38.40
C MET A 173 -16.94 2.05 38.00
N VAL A 174 -16.00 2.53 37.19
CA VAL A 174 -14.83 1.75 36.75
C VAL A 174 -13.60 2.38 37.37
N THR A 175 -12.71 1.55 37.93
CA THR A 175 -11.44 1.98 38.52
C THR A 175 -10.25 1.36 37.80
N ASP A 176 -9.08 2.01 37.88
CA ASP A 176 -7.81 1.40 37.51
C ASP A 176 -7.35 0.37 38.57
N GLY A 177 -6.17 -0.23 38.36
CA GLY A 177 -5.57 -1.21 39.26
C GLY A 177 -5.18 -0.66 40.65
N GLU A 178 -5.16 0.66 40.82
CA GLU A 178 -4.90 1.33 42.10
C GLU A 178 -6.20 1.83 42.77
N GLY A 179 -7.36 1.51 42.18
CA GLY A 179 -8.67 1.92 42.69
C GLY A 179 -9.04 3.37 42.38
N ARG A 180 -8.32 4.07 41.48
CA ARG A 180 -8.70 5.41 41.04
C ARG A 180 -9.82 5.32 40.00
N ILE A 181 -10.84 6.16 40.14
CA ILE A 181 -11.98 6.21 39.24
C ILE A 181 -11.53 6.68 37.87
N ILE A 182 -11.75 5.86 36.85
CA ILE A 182 -11.46 6.18 35.44
C ILE A 182 -12.72 6.48 34.63
N LEU A 183 -13.88 6.03 35.10
CA LEU A 183 -15.17 6.28 34.45
C LEU A 183 -16.31 6.13 35.47
N VAL A 184 -17.33 7.01 35.35
CA VAL A 184 -18.66 6.81 35.93
C VAL A 184 -19.71 7.06 34.87
N ASN A 185 -20.84 6.34 34.93
CA ASN A 185 -21.93 6.53 33.97
C ASN A 185 -23.00 7.53 34.46
N LYS A 186 -24.01 7.79 33.63
CA LYS A 186 -25.08 8.74 33.93
C LYS A 186 -25.89 8.35 35.17
N ALA A 187 -26.24 7.07 35.32
CA ALA A 187 -26.96 6.58 36.49
C ALA A 187 -26.18 6.75 37.80
N PHE A 188 -24.85 6.61 37.77
CA PHE A 188 -24.01 6.95 38.93
C PHE A 188 -24.13 8.43 39.29
N GLU A 189 -24.03 9.33 38.31
CA GLU A 189 -24.20 10.77 38.58
C GLU A 189 -25.57 11.09 39.17
N ASP A 190 -26.61 10.42 38.68
CA ASP A 190 -28.00 10.67 39.09
C ASP A 190 -28.30 10.12 40.49
N ILE A 191 -27.74 8.96 40.85
CA ILE A 191 -27.96 8.32 42.16
C ILE A 191 -27.06 8.90 43.25
N PHE A 192 -25.77 9.09 42.97
CA PHE A 192 -24.81 9.58 43.96
C PHE A 192 -24.71 11.12 43.97
N GLY A 193 -25.20 11.81 42.94
CA GLY A 193 -25.17 13.27 42.84
C GLY A 193 -23.83 13.88 42.42
N TRP A 194 -22.83 13.04 42.10
CA TRP A 194 -21.49 13.49 41.73
C TRP A 194 -21.28 13.46 40.22
N LYS A 195 -20.85 14.58 39.65
CA LYS A 195 -20.46 14.65 38.24
C LYS A 195 -19.15 13.95 37.97
N SER A 196 -19.06 13.30 36.81
CA SER A 196 -17.87 12.59 36.34
C SER A 196 -16.60 13.42 36.48
N ASP A 197 -16.58 14.67 36.00
CA ASP A 197 -15.43 15.58 36.08
C ASP A 197 -14.93 15.86 37.52
N LYS A 198 -15.78 15.67 38.53
CA LYS A 198 -15.42 15.86 39.95
C LYS A 198 -14.90 14.60 40.63
N VAL A 199 -15.09 13.42 40.03
CA VAL A 199 -14.75 12.14 40.65
C VAL A 199 -13.68 11.37 39.88
N ILE A 200 -13.48 11.63 38.58
CA ILE A 200 -12.36 11.03 37.84
C ILE A 200 -11.03 11.33 38.53
N GLY A 201 -10.19 10.30 38.67
CA GLY A 201 -8.88 10.34 39.32
C GLY A 201 -8.92 10.22 40.84
N LYS A 202 -10.09 10.34 41.48
CA LYS A 202 -10.24 10.12 42.92
C LYS A 202 -10.29 8.63 43.24
N ASN A 203 -10.08 8.30 44.51
CA ASN A 203 -10.13 6.94 44.97
C ASN A 203 -11.60 6.46 45.10
N GLY A 204 -11.94 5.34 44.44
CA GLY A 204 -13.31 4.80 44.38
C GLY A 204 -13.87 4.31 45.72
N TRP A 205 -13.00 3.96 46.67
CA TRP A 205 -13.41 3.51 48.01
C TRP A 205 -14.15 4.60 48.79
N MET A 206 -14.07 5.87 48.38
CA MET A 206 -14.82 6.97 49.01
C MET A 206 -16.36 6.84 48.89
N PHE A 207 -16.85 5.96 48.01
CA PHE A 207 -18.28 5.72 47.77
C PHE A 207 -18.76 4.37 48.31
N LEU A 208 -17.90 3.60 48.97
CA LEU A 208 -18.22 2.31 49.58
C LEU A 208 -18.12 2.45 51.12
N PRO A 209 -18.99 1.77 51.89
CA PRO A 209 -18.97 1.81 53.35
C PRO A 209 -17.74 1.14 53.97
#